data_AF-A0A9P3EWT4-F1
#
_entry.id   AF-A0A9P3EWT4-F1
#
_cell.length_a   1.000
_cell.length_b   1.000
_cell.length_c   1.000
_cell.angle_alpha   90.00
_cell.angle_beta   90.00
_cell.angle_gamma   90.00
#
_symmetry.space_group_name_H-M   'P 1'
#
loop_
_entity.id
_entity.type
_entity.pdbx_description
1 polymer ?
#
loop_
_entity_poly.entity_id
_entity_poly.type
_entity_poly.pdbx_seq_one_letter_code
_entity_poly.pdbx_strand_id
1 'polypeptide(L)'
;MSAFSVAQLAIYSALVCPALYLALCHRRRGLLGWGYLLAFCILRITGGALSLHSSGSGAKIISSVGISPMMLALEGILHEARAYRSRNLNKRLEYAFMAVVHTVVATGVAMVGTGAGGLAGNHPKASDQTNIEVGMVLLEACWAVLTISALWTLKDFGEKTVPGVKEGKMLLHGVLLATVFVGIRVLYGLIAESTQNQNLNPVSGSLAIRTVLSLLPELVATLILLFVGFRARHVGEHNRQTVRTGET
;
A
#
# COMPACT_ATOMS: atom_id res chain seq x y z
N MET A 1 -0.46 -28.07 -2.93
CA MET A 1 -1.08 -26.76 -2.58
C MET A 1 -0.20 -26.08 -1.55
N SER A 2 0.28 -24.85 -1.79
CA SER A 2 1.12 -24.19 -0.78
C SER A 2 0.23 -23.61 0.31
N ALA A 3 0.50 -23.95 1.58
CA ALA A 3 -0.25 -23.41 2.73
C ALA A 3 -0.26 -21.86 2.74
N PHE A 4 0.81 -21.26 2.22
CA PHE A 4 0.93 -19.82 1.98
C PHE A 4 -0.20 -19.26 1.11
N SER A 5 -0.43 -19.85 -0.07
CA SER A 5 -1.45 -19.36 -1.01
C SER A 5 -2.86 -19.52 -0.45
N VAL A 6 -3.13 -20.61 0.27
CA VAL A 6 -4.42 -20.83 0.96
C VAL A 6 -4.64 -19.78 2.05
N ALA A 7 -3.63 -19.55 2.90
CA ALA A 7 -3.72 -18.55 3.97
C ALA A 7 -3.93 -17.14 3.40
N GLN A 8 -3.15 -16.75 2.38
CA GLN A 8 -3.31 -15.47 1.70
C GLN A 8 -4.73 -15.32 1.14
N LEU A 9 -5.22 -16.32 0.42
CA LEU A 9 -6.56 -16.28 -0.17
C LEU A 9 -7.64 -16.15 0.91
N ALA A 10 -7.61 -16.97 1.96
CA ALA A 10 -8.60 -16.97 3.03
C ALA A 10 -8.62 -15.63 3.79
N ILE A 11 -7.45 -15.13 4.19
CA ILE A 11 -7.32 -13.90 4.97
C ILE A 11 -7.80 -12.70 4.16
N TYR A 12 -7.29 -12.50 2.94
CA TYR A 12 -7.66 -11.32 2.16
C TYR A 12 -9.09 -11.38 1.64
N SER A 13 -9.68 -12.57 1.45
CA SER A 13 -11.12 -12.72 1.18
C SER A 13 -11.98 -12.23 2.34
N ALA A 14 -11.54 -12.42 3.60
CA ALA A 14 -12.24 -11.85 4.75
C ALA A 14 -12.04 -10.32 4.83
N LEU A 15 -10.84 -9.82 4.50
CA LEU A 15 -10.49 -8.40 4.59
C LEU A 15 -11.04 -7.53 3.44
N VAL A 16 -11.44 -8.12 2.32
CA VAL A 16 -12.02 -7.37 1.20
C VAL A 16 -13.34 -6.69 1.57
N CYS A 17 -14.17 -7.34 2.39
CA CYS A 17 -15.44 -6.80 2.87
C CYS A 17 -15.27 -5.51 3.69
N PRO A 18 -14.45 -5.49 4.77
CA PRO A 18 -14.20 -4.25 5.50
C PRO A 18 -13.47 -3.20 4.66
N ALA A 19 -12.56 -3.58 3.75
CA ALA A 19 -11.90 -2.63 2.85
C ALA A 19 -12.89 -1.96 1.89
N LEU A 20 -13.82 -2.73 1.32
CA LEU A 20 -14.90 -2.20 0.48
C LEU A 20 -15.81 -1.26 1.27
N TYR A 21 -16.21 -1.65 2.48
CA TYR A 21 -17.01 -0.79 3.35
C TYR A 21 -16.32 0.57 3.60
N LEU A 22 -15.03 0.57 3.95
CA LEU A 22 -14.29 1.82 4.17
C LEU A 22 -14.15 2.67 2.91
N ALA A 23 -13.92 2.04 1.74
CA ALA A 23 -13.89 2.75 0.46
C ALA A 23 -15.20 3.49 0.17
N LEU A 24 -16.34 2.89 0.55
CA LEU A 24 -17.66 3.52 0.42
C LEU A 24 -17.87 4.62 1.47
N CYS A 25 -17.44 4.41 2.72
CA CYS A 25 -17.64 5.36 3.83
C CYS A 25 -16.84 6.66 3.67
N HIS A 26 -15.55 6.58 3.35
CA HIS A 26 -14.67 7.75 3.28
C HIS A 26 -14.89 8.62 2.02
N ARG A 27 -15.61 8.06 1.02
CA ARG A 27 -16.13 8.76 -0.17
C ARG A 27 -15.06 9.67 -0.82
N ARG A 28 -15.44 10.85 -1.33
CA ARG A 28 -14.58 11.68 -2.19
C ARG A 28 -13.22 12.10 -1.60
N ARG A 29 -13.06 12.17 -0.27
CA ARG A 29 -11.81 12.63 0.35
C ARG A 29 -10.82 11.48 0.62
N GLY A 30 -11.32 10.28 0.90
CA GLY A 30 -10.48 9.10 1.14
C GLY A 30 -10.51 8.05 0.01
N LEU A 31 -11.32 8.24 -1.04
CA LEU A 31 -11.53 7.21 -2.08
C LEU A 31 -10.23 6.67 -2.66
N LEU A 32 -9.23 7.53 -2.86
CA LEU A 32 -7.92 7.11 -3.36
C LEU A 32 -7.26 6.13 -2.38
N GLY A 33 -7.10 6.50 -1.11
CA GLY A 33 -6.47 5.64 -0.11
C GLY A 33 -7.18 4.30 0.11
N TRP A 34 -8.48 4.34 0.39
CA TRP A 34 -9.26 3.14 0.68
C TRP A 34 -9.57 2.31 -0.57
N GLY A 35 -9.70 2.94 -1.73
CA GLY A 35 -9.83 2.27 -3.01
C GLY A 35 -8.59 1.48 -3.37
N TYR A 36 -7.39 2.04 -3.13
CA TYR A 36 -6.14 1.29 -3.32
C TYR A 36 -5.95 0.18 -2.27
N LEU A 37 -6.42 0.35 -1.04
CA LEU A 37 -6.43 -0.74 -0.04
C LEU A 37 -7.35 -1.89 -0.47
N LEU A 38 -8.51 -1.57 -1.06
CA LEU A 38 -9.39 -2.56 -1.67
C LEU A 38 -8.70 -3.26 -2.85
N ALA A 39 -8.07 -2.49 -3.75
CA ALA A 39 -7.32 -3.03 -4.88
C ALA A 39 -6.18 -3.95 -4.41
N PHE A 40 -5.50 -3.61 -3.33
CA PHE A 40 -4.50 -4.47 -2.69
C PHE A 40 -5.10 -5.81 -2.25
N CYS A 41 -6.23 -5.79 -1.53
CA CYS A 41 -6.89 -7.01 -1.08
C CYS A 41 -7.31 -7.90 -2.27
N ILE A 42 -7.90 -7.29 -3.31
CA ILE A 42 -8.28 -8.01 -4.54
C ILE A 42 -7.05 -8.63 -5.22
N LEU A 43 -5.95 -7.87 -5.34
CA LEU A 43 -4.72 -8.36 -5.94
C LEU A 43 -4.16 -9.57 -5.17
N ARG A 44 -4.27 -9.58 -3.83
CA ARG A 44 -3.86 -10.71 -2.98
C ARG A 44 -4.74 -11.93 -3.13
N ILE A 45 -6.06 -11.74 -3.24
CA ILE A 45 -7.01 -12.82 -3.55
C ILE A 45 -6.65 -13.45 -4.90
N THR A 46 -6.51 -12.62 -5.95
CA THR A 46 -6.18 -13.09 -7.30
C THR A 46 -4.82 -13.79 -7.34
N GLY A 47 -3.80 -13.25 -6.68
CA GLY A 47 -2.48 -13.89 -6.59
C GLY A 47 -2.50 -15.24 -5.86
N GLY A 48 -3.30 -15.34 -4.78
CA GLY A 48 -3.48 -16.58 -4.03
C GLY A 48 -4.22 -17.63 -4.86
N ALA A 49 -5.34 -17.26 -5.48
CA ALA A 49 -6.13 -18.12 -6.35
C ALA A 49 -5.34 -18.60 -7.56
N LEU A 50 -4.61 -17.71 -8.23
CA LEU A 50 -3.79 -18.08 -9.38
C LEU A 50 -2.68 -19.03 -8.96
N SER A 51 -1.99 -18.79 -7.85
CA SER A 51 -0.95 -19.71 -7.34
C SER A 51 -1.47 -21.11 -6.98
N LEU A 52 -2.76 -21.25 -6.67
CA LEU A 52 -3.40 -22.55 -6.39
C LEU A 52 -3.82 -23.28 -7.67
N HIS A 53 -4.22 -22.54 -8.71
CA HIS A 53 -4.72 -23.10 -9.96
C HIS A 53 -3.62 -23.31 -11.02
N SER A 54 -2.65 -22.39 -11.09
CA SER A 54 -1.52 -22.47 -12.01
C SER A 54 -0.25 -21.84 -11.43
N SER A 55 0.84 -22.58 -11.45
CA SER A 55 2.18 -22.08 -11.10
C SER A 55 2.87 -21.33 -12.25
N GLY A 56 2.07 -20.76 -13.17
CA GLY A 56 2.53 -20.08 -14.38
C GLY A 56 3.16 -18.71 -14.11
N SER A 57 3.71 -18.08 -15.16
CA SER A 57 4.36 -16.77 -15.11
C SER A 57 3.49 -15.67 -14.48
N GLY A 58 2.17 -15.70 -14.72
CA GLY A 58 1.22 -14.75 -14.14
C GLY A 58 1.19 -14.75 -12.61
N ALA A 59 1.30 -15.92 -11.96
CA ALA A 59 1.34 -16.00 -10.49
C ALA A 59 2.62 -15.36 -9.92
N LYS A 60 3.74 -15.52 -10.64
CA LYS A 60 5.02 -14.92 -10.27
C LYS A 60 5.00 -13.40 -10.41
N ILE A 61 4.42 -12.89 -11.51
CA ILE A 61 4.28 -11.46 -11.78
C ILE A 61 3.34 -10.79 -10.76
N ILE A 62 2.19 -11.40 -10.44
CA ILE A 62 1.28 -10.82 -9.44
C ILE A 62 1.93 -10.79 -8.05
N SER A 63 2.73 -11.80 -7.71
CA SER A 63 3.45 -11.86 -6.43
C SER A 63 4.54 -10.78 -6.29
N SER A 64 5.15 -10.33 -7.39
CA SER A 64 6.16 -9.27 -7.38
C SER A 64 5.55 -7.86 -7.39
N VAL A 65 4.41 -7.68 -8.05
CA VAL A 65 3.70 -6.38 -8.18
C VAL A 65 2.82 -6.06 -6.96
N GLY A 66 2.62 -7.03 -6.08
CA GLY A 66 1.64 -7.01 -4.99
C GLY A 66 1.70 -5.84 -4.00
N ILE A 67 2.82 -5.12 -3.87
CA ILE A 67 3.01 -4.05 -2.86
C ILE A 67 2.43 -2.71 -3.31
N SER A 68 2.36 -2.46 -4.62
CA SER A 68 2.16 -1.11 -5.13
C SER A 68 0.80 -0.50 -4.81
N PRO A 69 -0.32 -1.25 -4.86
CA PRO A 69 -1.58 -0.75 -4.32
C PRO A 69 -1.50 -0.42 -2.82
N MET A 70 -0.69 -1.13 -2.01
CA MET A 70 -0.51 -0.78 -0.60
C MET A 70 0.20 0.57 -0.44
N MET A 71 1.22 0.86 -1.27
CA MET A 71 1.91 2.15 -1.24
C MET A 71 1.01 3.32 -1.64
N LEU A 72 0.18 3.11 -2.67
CA LEU A 72 -0.83 4.11 -3.09
C LEU A 72 -1.94 4.25 -2.04
N ALA A 73 -2.26 3.19 -1.29
CA ALA A 73 -3.17 3.29 -0.15
C ALA A 73 -2.56 4.15 0.97
N LEU A 74 -1.28 3.95 1.32
CA LEU A 74 -0.57 4.77 2.30
C LEU A 74 -0.56 6.25 1.89
N GLU A 75 -0.26 6.54 0.62
CA GLU A 75 -0.27 7.89 0.08
C GLU A 75 -1.66 8.53 0.14
N GLY A 76 -2.71 7.82 -0.29
CA GLY A 76 -4.07 8.35 -0.27
C GLY A 76 -4.62 8.56 1.14
N ILE A 77 -4.27 7.69 2.10
CA ILE A 77 -4.65 7.86 3.51
C ILE A 77 -3.84 8.99 4.16
N LEU A 78 -2.56 9.17 3.78
CA LEU A 78 -1.75 10.31 4.21
C LEU A 78 -2.33 11.63 3.69
N HIS A 79 -2.78 11.66 2.45
CA HIS A 79 -3.49 12.79 1.86
C HIS A 79 -4.76 13.13 2.66
N GLU A 80 -5.57 12.12 2.97
CA GLU A 80 -6.76 12.30 3.79
C GLU A 80 -6.43 12.83 5.19
N ALA A 81 -5.37 12.29 5.82
CA ALA A 81 -4.89 12.75 7.12
C ALA A 81 -4.47 14.24 7.10
N ARG A 82 -3.79 14.69 6.04
CA ARG A 82 -3.41 16.10 5.83
C ARG A 82 -4.63 16.98 5.60
N ALA A 83 -5.58 16.53 4.79
CA ALA A 83 -6.81 17.25 4.51
C ALA A 83 -7.66 17.49 5.77
N TYR A 84 -7.61 16.58 6.75
CA TYR A 84 -8.25 16.77 8.06
C TYR A 84 -7.46 17.63 9.04
N ARG A 85 -6.14 17.78 8.83
CA ARG A 85 -5.26 18.52 9.75
C ARG A 85 -4.94 19.95 9.31
N SER A 86 -5.05 20.25 8.03
CA SER A 86 -4.66 21.55 7.48
C SER A 86 -5.77 22.15 6.64
N ARG A 87 -6.29 23.29 7.10
CA ARG A 87 -7.28 24.09 6.35
C ARG A 87 -6.66 24.80 5.15
N ASN A 88 -5.38 25.14 5.25
CA ASN A 88 -4.61 25.90 4.25
C ASN A 88 -3.66 25.02 3.43
N LEU A 89 -3.95 23.71 3.31
CA LEU A 89 -3.15 22.80 2.51
C LEU A 89 -3.06 23.31 1.06
N ASN A 90 -1.83 23.50 0.57
CA ASN A 90 -1.63 23.89 -0.82
C ASN A 90 -2.01 22.72 -1.74
N LYS A 91 -3.26 22.74 -2.21
CA LYS A 91 -3.85 21.67 -3.03
C LYS A 91 -3.04 21.38 -4.28
N ARG A 92 -2.41 22.38 -4.90
CA ARG A 92 -1.57 22.18 -6.09
C ARG A 92 -0.35 21.34 -5.77
N LEU A 93 0.36 21.68 -4.69
CA LEU A 93 1.53 20.93 -4.26
C LEU A 93 1.16 19.52 -3.83
N GLU A 94 0.04 19.36 -3.12
CA GLU A 94 -0.43 18.06 -2.66
C GLU A 94 -0.82 17.15 -3.84
N TYR A 95 -1.61 17.64 -4.81
CA TYR A 95 -1.93 16.84 -6.01
C TYR A 95 -0.71 16.57 -6.88
N ALA A 96 0.25 17.51 -6.96
CA ALA A 96 1.51 17.27 -7.66
C ALA A 96 2.33 16.16 -6.97
N PHE A 97 2.44 16.20 -5.64
CA PHE A 97 3.07 15.13 -4.86
C PHE A 97 2.39 13.78 -5.12
N MET A 98 1.05 13.76 -5.09
CA MET A 98 0.31 12.54 -5.35
C MET A 98 0.56 11.98 -6.76
N ALA A 99 0.51 12.86 -7.78
CA ALA A 99 0.77 12.48 -9.16
C ALA A 99 2.19 11.95 -9.37
N VAL A 100 3.19 12.53 -8.70
CA VAL A 100 4.58 12.06 -8.73
C VAL A 100 4.68 10.67 -8.09
N VAL A 101 4.12 10.48 -6.89
CA VAL A 101 4.12 9.16 -6.22
C VAL A 101 3.44 8.12 -7.10
N HIS A 102 2.27 8.41 -7.66
CA HIS A 102 1.55 7.51 -8.56
C HIS A 102 2.39 7.13 -9.78
N THR A 103 3.03 8.10 -10.42
CA THR A 103 3.86 7.88 -11.60
C THR A 103 5.08 7.02 -11.28
N VAL A 104 5.76 7.29 -10.16
CA VAL A 104 6.92 6.51 -9.71
C VAL A 104 6.51 5.08 -9.38
N VAL A 105 5.41 4.89 -8.63
CA VAL A 105 4.91 3.55 -8.29
C VAL A 105 4.48 2.78 -9.54
N ALA A 106 3.74 3.41 -10.45
CA ALA A 106 3.33 2.80 -11.71
C ALA A 106 4.54 2.41 -12.57
N THR A 107 5.56 3.26 -12.63
CA THR A 107 6.82 2.99 -13.36
C THR A 107 7.56 1.83 -12.72
N GLY A 108 7.75 1.83 -11.39
CA GLY A 108 8.43 0.75 -10.68
C GLY A 108 7.74 -0.59 -10.87
N VAL A 109 6.41 -0.63 -10.77
CA VAL A 109 5.60 -1.83 -11.08
C VAL A 109 5.77 -2.28 -12.51
N ALA A 110 5.67 -1.36 -13.46
CA ALA A 110 5.78 -1.70 -14.87
C ALA A 110 7.14 -2.33 -15.15
N MET A 111 8.23 -1.77 -14.61
CA MET A 111 9.58 -2.32 -14.77
C MET A 111 9.74 -3.69 -14.10
N VAL A 112 9.28 -3.88 -12.86
CA VAL A 112 9.29 -5.20 -12.22
C VAL A 112 8.46 -6.22 -13.00
N GLY A 113 7.28 -5.82 -13.48
CA GLY A 113 6.38 -6.68 -14.24
C GLY A 113 6.93 -7.08 -15.60
N THR A 114 7.48 -6.12 -16.37
CA THR A 114 8.09 -6.40 -17.68
C THR A 114 9.35 -7.23 -17.55
N GLY A 115 10.21 -6.93 -16.56
CA GLY A 115 11.40 -7.73 -16.28
C GLY A 115 11.05 -9.15 -15.84
N ALA A 116 10.12 -9.33 -14.89
CA ALA A 116 9.68 -10.65 -14.46
C ALA A 116 9.01 -11.44 -15.60
N GLY A 117 8.25 -10.76 -16.46
CA GLY A 117 7.66 -11.35 -17.66
C GLY A 117 8.70 -11.78 -18.68
N GLY A 118 9.74 -10.96 -18.92
CA GLY A 118 10.85 -11.27 -19.82
C GLY A 118 11.66 -12.48 -19.36
N LEU A 119 12.04 -12.52 -18.07
CA LEU A 119 12.75 -13.66 -17.47
C LEU A 119 11.92 -14.95 -17.49
N ALA A 120 10.60 -14.85 -17.44
CA ALA A 120 9.70 -16.00 -17.53
C ALA A 120 9.42 -16.44 -18.98
N GLY A 121 9.87 -15.68 -19.98
CA GLY A 121 9.66 -15.96 -21.40
C GLY A 121 10.70 -16.92 -22.00
N ASN A 122 10.55 -17.21 -23.29
CA ASN A 122 11.42 -18.14 -24.02
C ASN A 122 12.82 -17.58 -24.32
N HIS A 123 13.00 -16.26 -24.25
CA HIS A 123 14.26 -15.58 -24.58
C HIS A 123 14.61 -14.51 -23.53
N PRO A 124 15.06 -14.92 -22.33
CA PRO A 124 15.47 -13.98 -21.28
C PRO A 124 16.62 -13.09 -21.74
N LYS A 125 16.55 -11.80 -21.43
CA LYS A 125 17.59 -10.80 -21.72
C LYS A 125 18.19 -10.26 -20.42
N ALA A 126 19.45 -9.83 -20.47
CA ALA A 126 20.07 -9.14 -19.34
C ALA A 126 19.27 -7.90 -18.88
N SER A 127 18.64 -7.20 -19.81
CA SER A 127 17.76 -6.06 -19.52
C SER A 127 16.54 -6.41 -18.66
N ASP A 128 16.10 -7.67 -18.66
CA ASP A 128 14.93 -8.10 -17.89
C ASP A 128 15.25 -8.13 -16.40
N GLN A 129 16.44 -8.61 -16.04
CA GLN A 129 16.97 -8.53 -14.69
C GLN A 129 17.19 -7.07 -14.25
N THR A 130 17.79 -6.25 -15.10
CA THR A 130 17.98 -4.81 -14.83
C THR A 130 16.64 -4.10 -14.60
N ASN A 131 15.58 -4.43 -15.36
CA ASN A 131 14.26 -3.84 -15.16
C ASN A 131 13.67 -4.19 -13.78
N ILE A 132 13.86 -5.44 -13.31
CA ILE A 132 13.44 -5.85 -11.97
C ILE A 132 14.18 -5.04 -10.90
N GLU A 133 15.50 -4.96 -10.99
CA GLU A 133 16.34 -4.25 -10.02
C GLU A 133 15.99 -2.76 -9.94
N VAL A 134 15.93 -2.07 -11.09
CA VAL A 134 15.58 -0.65 -11.14
C VAL A 134 14.16 -0.43 -10.62
N GLY A 135 13.21 -1.29 -11.01
CA GLY A 135 11.83 -1.19 -10.55
C GLY A 135 11.71 -1.35 -9.03
N MET A 136 12.46 -2.25 -8.41
CA MET A 136 12.46 -2.42 -6.95
C MET A 136 13.11 -1.24 -6.23
N VAL A 137 14.25 -0.73 -6.72
CA VAL A 137 14.89 0.46 -6.15
C VAL A 137 13.95 1.67 -6.22
N LEU A 138 13.20 1.84 -7.31
CA LEU A 138 12.18 2.90 -7.43
C LEU A 138 11.07 2.76 -6.39
N LEU A 139 10.57 1.54 -6.16
CA LEU A 139 9.53 1.29 -5.15
C LEU A 139 10.05 1.53 -3.74
N GLU A 140 11.29 1.16 -3.43
CA GLU A 140 11.89 1.43 -2.12
C GLU A 140 12.14 2.93 -1.89
N ALA A 141 12.68 3.63 -2.89
CA ALA A 141 12.84 5.07 -2.83
C ALA A 141 11.50 5.79 -2.62
N CYS A 142 10.44 5.31 -3.28
CA CYS A 142 9.09 5.84 -3.09
C CYS A 142 8.56 5.59 -1.66
N TRP A 143 8.80 4.41 -1.10
CA TRP A 143 8.46 4.12 0.30
C TRP A 143 9.21 5.04 1.27
N ALA A 144 10.50 5.28 1.04
CA ALA A 144 11.30 6.20 1.85
C ALA A 144 10.74 7.63 1.77
N VAL A 145 10.43 8.12 0.57
CA VAL A 145 9.80 9.44 0.37
C VAL A 145 8.47 9.53 1.10
N LEU A 146 7.59 8.52 1.00
CA LEU A 146 6.31 8.50 1.72
C LEU A 146 6.50 8.53 3.24
N THR A 147 7.46 7.78 3.75
CA THR A 147 7.78 7.75 5.18
C THR A 147 8.29 9.09 5.68
N ILE A 148 9.24 9.70 4.96
CA ILE A 148 9.76 11.02 5.29
C ILE A 148 8.64 12.08 5.20
N SER A 149 7.79 11.99 4.19
CA SER A 149 6.63 12.87 4.00
C SER A 149 5.62 12.75 5.15
N ALA A 150 5.37 11.54 5.65
CA ALA A 150 4.55 11.30 6.84
C ALA A 150 5.20 11.86 8.12
N LEU A 151 6.52 11.68 8.29
CA LEU A 151 7.27 12.24 9.43
C LEU A 151 7.30 13.77 9.42
N TRP A 152 7.46 14.40 8.26
CA TRP A 152 7.33 15.86 8.14
C TRP A 152 5.93 16.34 8.51
N THR A 153 4.89 15.56 8.14
CA THR A 153 3.51 15.87 8.52
C THR A 153 3.28 15.78 10.03
N LEU A 154 4.08 15.01 10.80
CA LEU A 154 4.02 15.05 12.26
C LEU A 154 4.53 16.37 12.83
N LYS A 155 5.64 16.89 12.28
CA LYS A 155 6.28 18.12 12.76
C LYS A 155 5.44 19.36 12.50
N ASP A 156 4.59 19.31 11.47
CA ASP A 156 3.66 20.39 11.18
C ASP A 156 2.56 20.44 12.26
N PHE A 157 2.66 21.42 13.17
CA PHE A 157 1.70 21.64 14.25
C PHE A 157 0.39 22.17 13.68
N GLY A 158 -0.39 21.25 13.10
CA GLY A 158 -1.71 21.54 12.54
C GLY A 158 -2.56 22.34 13.53
N GLU A 159 -3.30 23.28 12.97
CA GLU A 159 -4.16 24.21 13.67
C GLU A 159 -5.12 23.43 14.59
N LYS A 160 -4.97 23.60 15.92
CA LYS A 160 -5.65 22.78 16.94
C LYS A 160 -7.18 22.92 16.94
N THR A 161 -7.71 23.87 16.18
CA THR A 161 -9.11 24.30 16.16
C THR A 161 -9.91 23.78 14.96
N VAL A 162 -9.31 22.99 14.05
CA VAL A 162 -10.02 22.46 12.87
C VAL A 162 -10.83 21.20 13.25
N PRO A 163 -12.13 21.11 12.91
CA PRO A 163 -12.91 19.89 13.08
C PRO A 163 -12.31 18.73 12.28
N GLY A 164 -12.01 17.60 12.94
CA GLY A 164 -11.42 16.41 12.31
C GLY A 164 -9.91 16.21 12.58
N VAL A 165 -9.25 17.11 13.32
CA VAL A 165 -7.81 17.00 13.62
C VAL A 165 -7.46 15.73 14.39
N LYS A 166 -8.35 15.26 15.28
CA LYS A 166 -8.12 14.03 16.06
C LYS A 166 -8.05 12.81 15.14
N GLU A 167 -8.94 12.75 14.17
CA GLU A 167 -9.04 11.66 13.21
C GLU A 167 -7.93 11.75 12.17
N GLY A 168 -7.60 12.96 11.69
CA GLY A 168 -6.42 13.16 10.86
C GLY A 168 -5.12 12.76 11.56
N LYS A 169 -4.98 13.03 12.87
CA LYS A 169 -3.86 12.51 13.68
C LYS A 169 -3.90 10.99 13.76
N MET A 170 -5.06 10.39 13.99
CA MET A 170 -5.21 8.94 14.07
C MET A 170 -4.81 8.26 12.76
N LEU A 171 -5.28 8.78 11.62
CA LEU A 171 -4.90 8.30 10.29
C LEU A 171 -3.39 8.43 10.06
N LEU A 172 -2.78 9.57 10.41
CA LEU A 172 -1.33 9.74 10.25
C LEU A 172 -0.52 8.75 11.10
N HIS A 173 -0.88 8.55 12.36
CA HIS A 173 -0.19 7.56 13.21
C HIS A 173 -0.37 6.13 12.67
N GLY A 174 -1.55 5.83 12.12
CA GLY A 174 -1.79 4.57 11.40
C GLY A 174 -0.87 4.40 10.19
N VAL A 175 -0.74 5.43 9.34
CA VAL A 175 0.16 5.42 8.18
C VAL A 175 1.62 5.25 8.61
N LEU A 176 2.07 5.95 9.65
CA LEU A 176 3.43 5.83 10.17
C LEU A 176 3.71 4.44 10.75
N LEU A 177 2.74 3.83 11.44
CA LEU A 177 2.93 2.48 11.95
C LEU A 177 2.92 1.46 10.79
N ALA A 178 2.00 1.60 9.83
CA ALA A 178 1.89 0.73 8.67
C ALA A 178 3.14 0.83 7.77
N THR A 179 3.73 2.02 7.61
CA THR A 179 4.93 2.21 6.77
C THR A 179 6.12 1.42 7.27
N VAL A 180 6.24 1.15 8.59
CA VAL A 180 7.31 0.29 9.13
C VAL A 180 7.19 -1.13 8.57
N PHE A 181 5.98 -1.69 8.58
CA PHE A 181 5.73 -3.04 8.08
C PHE A 181 5.84 -3.11 6.55
N VAL A 182 5.36 -2.09 5.84
CA VAL A 182 5.59 -1.98 4.38
C VAL A 182 7.08 -1.88 4.07
N GLY A 183 7.85 -1.18 4.91
CA GLY A 183 9.31 -1.11 4.85
C GLY A 183 9.97 -2.48 4.92
N ILE A 184 9.62 -3.29 5.92
CA ILE A 184 10.08 -4.68 6.04
C ILE A 184 9.83 -5.45 4.73
N ARG A 185 8.63 -5.29 4.16
CA ARG A 185 8.23 -5.99 2.95
C ARG A 185 9.01 -5.57 1.70
N VAL A 186 9.23 -4.26 1.49
CA VAL A 186 10.00 -3.77 0.32
C VAL A 186 11.48 -4.11 0.44
N LEU A 187 12.06 -3.96 1.64
CA LEU A 187 13.45 -4.31 1.91
C LEU A 187 13.69 -5.82 1.74
N TYR A 188 12.76 -6.66 2.18
CA TYR A 188 12.83 -8.10 1.91
C TYR A 188 12.88 -8.38 0.40
N GLY A 189 12.08 -7.68 -0.40
CA GLY A 189 12.11 -7.78 -1.86
C GLY A 189 13.48 -7.44 -2.43
N LEU A 190 14.05 -6.30 -2.03
CA LEU A 190 15.38 -5.87 -2.48
C LEU A 190 16.45 -6.88 -2.08
N ILE A 191 16.50 -7.29 -0.80
CA ILE A 191 17.53 -8.21 -0.30
C ILE A 191 17.44 -9.57 -0.99
N ALA A 192 16.22 -10.08 -1.21
CA ALA A 192 16.01 -11.34 -1.89
C ALA A 192 16.56 -11.30 -3.33
N GLU A 193 16.35 -10.18 -4.03
CA GLU A 193 16.91 -9.98 -5.37
C GLU A 193 18.43 -9.78 -5.33
N SER A 194 18.94 -8.88 -4.50
CA SER A 194 20.38 -8.57 -4.48
C SER A 194 21.24 -9.77 -4.07
N THR A 195 20.70 -10.67 -3.24
CA THR A 195 21.43 -11.85 -2.76
C THR A 195 21.30 -13.04 -3.71
N GLN A 196 20.27 -13.08 -4.57
CA GLN A 196 19.92 -14.23 -5.42
C GLN A 196 19.85 -15.57 -4.66
N ASN A 197 19.56 -15.53 -3.36
CA ASN A 197 19.52 -16.72 -2.51
C ASN A 197 18.17 -17.43 -2.67
N GLN A 198 18.21 -18.72 -3.02
CA GLN A 198 17.00 -19.54 -3.22
C GLN A 198 16.08 -19.54 -2.00
N ASN A 199 16.61 -19.52 -0.78
CA ASN A 199 15.80 -19.50 0.44
C ASN A 199 15.04 -18.18 0.65
N LEU A 200 15.61 -17.07 0.17
CA LEU A 200 15.02 -15.73 0.25
C LEU A 200 14.05 -15.45 -0.89
N ASN A 201 14.00 -16.29 -1.92
CA ASN A 201 13.14 -16.05 -3.08
C ASN A 201 11.66 -15.83 -2.67
N PRO A 202 11.03 -14.70 -3.03
CA PRO A 202 9.66 -14.37 -2.58
C PRO A 202 8.57 -15.32 -3.11
N VAL A 203 8.89 -16.09 -4.16
CA VAL A 203 7.95 -16.99 -4.86
C VAL A 203 8.17 -18.45 -4.47
N SER A 204 9.41 -18.92 -4.49
CA SER A 204 9.75 -20.34 -4.27
C SER A 204 10.59 -20.60 -3.02
N GLY A 205 11.01 -19.56 -2.31
CA GLY A 205 11.83 -19.67 -1.12
C GLY A 205 11.10 -20.26 0.09
N SER A 206 11.77 -20.24 1.23
CA SER A 206 11.28 -20.86 2.46
C SER A 206 9.89 -20.33 2.83
N LEU A 207 8.98 -21.27 3.13
CA LEU A 207 7.62 -20.95 3.57
C LEU A 207 7.63 -20.03 4.80
N ALA A 208 8.54 -20.28 5.75
CA ALA A 208 8.67 -19.47 6.95
C ALA A 208 9.10 -18.04 6.62
N ILE A 209 10.13 -17.89 5.78
CA ILE A 209 10.65 -16.57 5.36
C ILE A 209 9.56 -15.78 4.63
N ARG A 210 8.89 -16.41 3.65
CA ARG A 210 7.80 -15.77 2.90
C ARG A 210 6.64 -15.38 3.82
N THR A 211 6.32 -16.20 4.80
CA THR A 211 5.23 -15.88 5.74
C THR A 211 5.60 -14.70 6.63
N VAL A 212 6.80 -14.69 7.21
CA VAL A 212 7.24 -13.67 8.18
C VAL A 212 7.63 -12.35 7.53
N LEU A 213 8.24 -12.37 6.34
CA LEU A 213 8.77 -11.18 5.67
C LEU A 213 7.89 -10.69 4.52
N SER A 214 6.95 -11.51 4.03
CA SER A 214 5.99 -11.11 2.99
C SER A 214 4.57 -10.97 3.50
N LEU A 215 3.94 -12.09 3.89
CA LEU A 215 2.51 -12.10 4.23
C LEU A 215 2.20 -11.32 5.52
N LEU A 216 2.98 -11.55 6.58
CA LEU A 216 2.72 -10.98 7.90
C LEU A 216 2.84 -9.44 7.92
N PRO A 217 3.89 -8.82 7.38
CA PRO A 217 4.01 -7.36 7.41
C PRO A 217 2.88 -6.69 6.61
N GLU A 218 2.53 -7.25 5.46
CA GLU A 218 1.41 -6.76 4.64
C GLU A 218 0.06 -6.90 5.34
N LEU A 219 -0.16 -8.02 6.03
CA LEU A 219 -1.36 -8.25 6.81
C LEU A 219 -1.46 -7.25 7.97
N VAL A 220 -0.38 -7.09 8.72
CA VAL A 220 -0.34 -6.16 9.86
C VAL A 220 -0.56 -4.72 9.38
N ALA A 221 0.09 -4.30 8.30
CA ALA A 221 -0.16 -2.99 7.67
C ALA A 221 -1.63 -2.82 7.27
N THR A 222 -2.22 -3.83 6.61
CA THR A 222 -3.64 -3.82 6.23
C THR A 222 -4.55 -3.67 7.44
N LEU A 223 -4.32 -4.44 8.51
CA LEU A 223 -5.12 -4.39 9.73
C LEU A 223 -5.00 -3.04 10.45
N ILE A 224 -3.80 -2.44 10.49
CA ILE A 224 -3.58 -1.10 11.04
C ILE A 224 -4.42 -0.09 10.26
N LEU A 225 -4.34 -0.10 8.92
CA LEU A 225 -5.06 0.84 8.06
C LEU A 225 -6.58 0.66 8.20
N LEU A 226 -7.07 -0.58 8.17
CA LEU A 226 -8.49 -0.87 8.42
C LEU A 226 -8.93 -0.33 9.78
N PHE A 227 -8.18 -0.59 10.85
CA PHE A 227 -8.51 -0.12 12.19
C PHE A 227 -8.62 1.40 12.27
N VAL A 228 -7.64 2.13 11.75
CA VAL A 228 -7.70 3.61 11.78
C VAL A 228 -8.79 4.16 10.86
N GLY A 229 -9.07 3.51 9.73
CA GLY A 229 -10.17 3.87 8.83
C GLY A 229 -11.52 3.74 9.51
N PHE A 230 -11.78 2.59 10.14
CA PHE A 230 -13.01 2.40 10.92
C PHE A 230 -13.18 3.48 11.98
N ARG A 231 -12.10 3.92 12.62
CA ARG A 231 -12.17 4.91 13.68
C ARG A 231 -12.33 6.35 13.15
N ALA A 232 -11.87 6.63 11.94
CA ALA A 232 -11.97 7.94 11.29
C ALA A 232 -13.26 8.12 10.44
N ARG A 233 -14.07 7.07 10.25
CA ARG A 233 -15.21 7.06 9.32
C ARG A 233 -16.28 8.14 9.54
N HIS A 234 -16.53 8.60 10.77
CA HIS A 234 -17.66 9.49 11.08
C HIS A 234 -17.40 10.99 10.86
N VAL A 235 -16.16 11.39 10.50
CA VAL A 235 -15.78 12.81 10.38
C VAL A 235 -16.58 13.54 9.30
N GLY A 236 -16.89 12.86 8.19
CA GLY A 236 -17.62 13.46 7.06
C GLY A 236 -19.11 13.73 7.33
N GLU A 237 -19.68 13.14 8.38
CA GLU A 237 -21.07 13.32 8.81
C GLU A 237 -21.17 14.40 9.89
N HIS A 238 -20.30 14.35 10.90
CA HIS A 238 -20.27 15.34 11.98
C HIS A 238 -20.00 16.77 11.46
N ASN A 239 -19.04 16.91 10.53
CA ASN A 239 -18.68 18.22 9.96
C ASN A 239 -19.77 18.78 9.02
N ARG A 240 -20.70 17.93 8.54
CA ARG A 240 -21.86 18.36 7.74
C ARG A 240 -23.04 18.77 8.62
N GLN A 241 -23.15 18.21 9.83
CA GLN A 241 -24.14 18.61 10.82
C GLN A 241 -23.78 19.97 11.42
N THR A 242 -22.52 20.21 11.82
CA THR A 242 -22.08 21.51 12.37
C THR A 242 -22.22 22.66 11.37
N VAL A 243 -21.89 22.45 10.10
CA VAL A 243 -22.11 23.45 9.03
C VAL A 243 -23.60 23.68 8.77
N ARG A 244 -24.47 22.68 8.98
CA ARG A 244 -25.92 22.81 8.85
C ARG A 244 -26.58 23.48 10.06
N THR A 245 -26.03 23.32 11.26
CA THR A 245 -26.56 23.92 12.49
C THR A 245 -26.11 25.36 12.71
N GLY A 246 -25.16 25.87 11.91
CA GLY A 246 -24.70 27.26 11.99
C GLY A 246 -23.83 27.54 13.23
N GLU A 247 -23.34 26.49 13.89
CA GLU A 247 -22.41 26.60 15.02
C GLU A 247 -20.99 26.80 14.48
N THR A 248 -20.65 28.06 14.17
CA THR A 248 -19.28 28.49 13.85
C THR A 248 -18.89 29.69 14.69
#